data_AF-A0A7X6NL70-F1
#
_entry.id   AF-A0A7X6NL70-F1
#
_cell.length_a   1.000
_cell.length_b   1.000
_cell.length_c   1.000
_cell.angle_alpha   90.00
_cell.angle_beta   90.00
_cell.angle_gamma   90.00
#
_symmetry.space_group_name_H-M   'P 1'
#
loop_
_entity.id
_entity.type
_entity.pdbx_description
1 polymer ?
#
loop_
_entity_poly.entity_id
_entity_poly.type
_entity_poly.pdbx_seq_one_letter_code
_entity_poly.pdbx_strand_id
1 'polypeptide(L)'
;MLNELNRVIDYIEEHLTDEELSLEIISEYAGVSDYHFRKIFFYLSGMTLSDYIKNRKLSEASMDLLHGEKVTDVAFKYGYQSMDGFTRAFKKWCGLLPSEVIKNGISKSFPKLSFIITVKGGINMEFRIENKPAFNLVGVCKRVPMQFEGINNEIVKLAESITDEQREEMHSLQNIEPYEIVNASYEADADFLKEEGYLTHLIGVLTTKNEISDLLEKVPVEAHTWAVFPNEGPFPSTLQETYAKIYSEWLPSSGYEVINAPTFSFTKMDKNKENYAYSEVWTPIRKK
;
A
#
# COMPACT_ATOMS: atom_id res chain seq x y z
N MET A 1 12.89 10.21 3.77
CA MET A 1 12.09 8.97 3.90
C MET A 1 12.17 8.30 5.27
N LEU A 2 13.19 7.51 5.65
CA LEU A 2 13.14 6.78 6.95
C LEU A 2 13.01 7.72 8.16
N ASN A 3 13.69 8.86 8.12
CA ASN A 3 13.51 9.91 9.13
C ASN A 3 12.09 10.51 9.10
N GLU A 4 11.46 10.65 7.93
CA GLU A 4 10.06 11.10 7.84
C GLU A 4 9.12 10.04 8.39
N LEU A 5 9.31 8.76 8.04
CA LEU A 5 8.53 7.66 8.58
C LEU A 5 8.63 7.60 10.10
N ASN A 6 9.83 7.71 10.67
CA ASN A 6 10.00 7.78 12.12
C ASN A 6 9.33 9.01 12.73
N ARG A 7 9.40 10.19 12.09
CA ARG A 7 8.65 11.38 12.54
C ARG A 7 7.14 11.16 12.50
N VAL A 8 6.63 10.42 11.52
CA VAL A 8 5.20 10.07 11.45
C VAL A 8 4.84 9.11 12.57
N ILE A 9 5.69 8.12 12.88
CA ILE A 9 5.48 7.28 14.06
C ILE A 9 5.48 8.13 15.33
N ASP A 10 6.47 9.01 15.51
CA ASP A 10 6.54 9.91 16.68
C ASP A 10 5.25 10.72 16.82
N TYR A 11 4.76 11.30 15.72
CA TYR A 11 3.50 12.01 15.68
C TYR A 11 2.31 11.13 16.10
N ILE A 12 2.18 9.93 15.53
CA ILE A 12 1.10 8.99 15.90
C ILE A 12 1.13 8.67 17.40
N GLU A 13 2.32 8.40 17.95
CA GLU A 13 2.50 8.04 19.36
C GLU A 13 2.10 9.18 20.30
N GLU A 14 2.39 10.42 19.93
CA GLU A 14 2.02 11.63 20.68
C GLU A 14 0.50 11.88 20.66
N HIS A 15 -0.23 11.37 19.66
CA HIS A 15 -1.65 11.65 19.41
C HIS A 15 -2.55 10.41 19.58
N LEU A 16 -2.07 9.31 20.17
CA LEU A 16 -2.86 8.05 20.31
C LEU A 16 -4.18 8.23 21.06
N THR A 17 -4.26 9.20 21.96
CA THR A 17 -5.45 9.50 22.77
C THR A 17 -6.35 10.57 22.16
N ASP A 18 -5.93 11.16 21.04
CA ASP A 18 -6.67 12.25 20.43
C ASP A 18 -7.86 11.70 19.65
N GLU A 19 -9.03 12.31 19.84
CA GLU A 19 -10.26 11.89 19.17
C GLU A 19 -10.21 12.16 17.65
N GLU A 20 -9.44 13.17 17.23
CA GLU A 20 -9.32 13.60 15.85
C GLU A 20 -8.20 12.90 15.07
N LEU A 21 -7.38 12.05 15.70
CA LEU A 21 -6.30 11.35 15.00
C LEU A 21 -6.86 10.46 13.89
N SER A 22 -6.77 10.95 12.66
CA SER A 22 -7.25 10.30 11.46
C SER A 22 -6.09 9.95 10.53
N LEU A 23 -6.34 9.02 9.61
CA LEU A 23 -5.35 8.66 8.59
C LEU A 23 -5.08 9.81 7.62
N GLU A 24 -6.04 10.73 7.47
CA GLU A 24 -5.90 11.98 6.70
C GLU A 24 -4.80 12.87 7.28
N ILE A 25 -4.90 13.18 8.57
CA ILE A 25 -3.97 14.06 9.27
C ILE A 25 -2.57 13.45 9.25
N ILE A 26 -2.47 12.13 9.43
CA ILE A 26 -1.19 11.40 9.36
C ILE A 26 -0.57 11.50 7.96
N SER A 27 -1.36 11.33 6.90
CA SER A 27 -0.88 11.38 5.51
C SER A 27 -0.48 12.80 5.09
N GLU A 28 -1.26 13.82 5.49
CA GLU A 28 -0.90 15.23 5.29
C GLU A 28 0.42 15.57 5.98
N TYR A 29 0.60 15.12 7.23
CA TYR A 29 1.85 15.28 7.98
C TYR A 29 3.04 14.58 7.30
N ALA A 30 2.82 13.45 6.64
CA ALA A 30 3.85 12.71 5.91
C ALA A 30 4.28 13.37 4.59
N GLY A 31 3.49 14.29 4.03
CA GLY A 31 3.81 15.01 2.78
C GLY A 31 3.76 14.16 1.51
N VAL A 32 3.10 13.00 1.56
CA VAL A 32 2.90 12.06 0.43
C VAL A 32 1.42 11.69 0.32
N SER A 33 0.97 11.21 -0.84
CA SER A 33 -0.42 10.75 -0.95
C SER A 33 -0.70 9.56 -0.03
N ASP A 34 -1.91 9.51 0.54
CA ASP A 34 -2.33 8.49 1.53
C ASP A 34 -2.09 7.05 1.02
N TYR A 35 -2.41 6.79 -0.24
CA TYR A 35 -2.15 5.49 -0.88
C TYR A 35 -0.67 5.12 -0.83
N HIS A 36 0.22 6.02 -1.26
CA HIS A 36 1.65 5.74 -1.28
C HIS A 36 2.19 5.59 0.14
N PHE A 37 1.74 6.40 1.09
CA PHE A 37 2.14 6.30 2.48
C PHE A 37 1.76 4.93 3.06
N ARG A 38 0.49 4.53 2.95
CA ARG A 38 0.01 3.24 3.47
C ARG A 38 0.67 2.06 2.78
N LYS A 39 0.90 2.15 1.48
CA LYS A 39 1.60 1.12 0.71
C LYS A 39 3.05 0.98 1.20
N ILE A 40 3.76 2.08 1.36
CA ILE A 40 5.12 2.10 1.93
C ILE A 40 5.10 1.52 3.35
N PHE A 41 4.23 2.01 4.22
CA PHE A 41 4.10 1.54 5.59
C PHE A 41 3.84 0.04 5.67
N PHE A 42 2.91 -0.47 4.86
CA PHE A 42 2.57 -1.89 4.81
C PHE A 42 3.76 -2.73 4.37
N TYR A 43 4.40 -2.35 3.26
CA TYR A 43 5.55 -3.10 2.76
C TYR A 43 6.75 -3.09 3.71
N LEU A 44 6.92 -2.03 4.51
CA LEU A 44 8.01 -1.94 5.49
C LEU A 44 7.70 -2.67 6.80
N SER A 45 6.47 -2.54 7.31
CA SER A 45 6.10 -3.02 8.63
C SER A 45 5.47 -4.41 8.64
N GLY A 46 4.99 -4.88 7.48
CA GLY A 46 4.23 -6.12 7.34
C GLY A 46 2.83 -6.05 7.97
N MET A 47 2.37 -4.85 8.34
CA MET A 47 1.03 -4.62 8.87
C MET A 47 0.48 -3.30 8.37
N THR A 48 -0.81 -3.13 8.52
CA THR A 48 -1.45 -1.91 8.10
C THR A 48 -1.31 -0.81 9.15
N LEU A 49 -1.48 0.44 8.76
CA LEU A 49 -1.33 1.60 9.65
C LEU A 49 -2.41 1.62 10.74
N SER A 50 -3.64 1.24 10.37
CA SER A 50 -4.76 1.12 11.30
C SER A 50 -4.52 0.02 12.33
N ASP A 51 -4.00 -1.13 11.90
CA ASP A 51 -3.63 -2.20 12.82
C ASP A 51 -2.49 -1.79 13.76
N TYR A 52 -1.51 -1.03 13.25
CA TYR A 52 -0.46 -0.44 14.07
C TYR A 52 -1.04 0.47 15.17
N ILE A 53 -1.84 1.48 14.80
CA ILE A 53 -2.45 2.44 15.73
C ILE A 53 -3.29 1.69 16.78
N LYS A 54 -4.13 0.75 16.34
CA LYS A 54 -4.98 -0.05 17.24
C LYS A 54 -4.15 -0.88 18.23
N ASN A 55 -3.09 -1.55 17.77
CA ASN A 55 -2.23 -2.36 18.62
C ASN A 55 -1.44 -1.47 19.61
N ARG A 56 -1.03 -0.27 19.20
CA ARG A 56 -0.41 0.72 20.10
C ARG A 56 -1.37 1.23 21.16
N LYS A 57 -2.59 1.66 20.78
CA LYS A 57 -3.65 2.06 21.73
C LYS A 57 -3.92 0.96 22.77
N LEU A 58 -4.03 -0.30 22.36
CA LEU A 58 -4.25 -1.43 23.27
C LEU A 58 -3.04 -1.71 24.18
N SER A 59 -1.82 -1.51 23.68
CA SER A 59 -0.60 -1.65 24.47
C SER A 59 -0.45 -0.54 25.52
N GLU A 60 -0.75 0.71 25.19
CA GLU A 60 -0.73 1.81 26.16
C GLU A 60 -1.87 1.68 27.17
N ALA A 61 -3.07 1.28 26.71
CA ALA A 61 -4.18 0.91 27.61
C ALA A 61 -3.77 -0.17 28.61
N SER A 62 -2.99 -1.17 28.18
CA SER A 62 -2.46 -2.18 29.07
C SER A 62 -1.54 -1.59 30.14
N MET A 63 -0.69 -0.61 29.80
CA MET A 63 0.20 0.03 30.77
C MET A 63 -0.60 0.83 31.81
N ASP A 64 -1.60 1.58 31.38
CA ASP A 64 -2.49 2.33 32.28
C ASP A 64 -3.25 1.38 33.24
N LEU A 65 -3.74 0.25 32.73
CA LEU A 65 -4.37 -0.79 33.56
C LEU A 65 -3.39 -1.39 34.58
N LEU A 66 -2.14 -1.65 34.19
CA LEU A 66 -1.11 -2.14 35.12
C LEU A 66 -0.76 -1.11 36.20
N HIS A 67 -0.90 0.19 35.91
CA HIS A 67 -0.79 1.26 36.90
C HIS A 67 -2.03 1.42 37.78
N GLY A 68 -3.07 0.60 37.57
CA GLY A 68 -4.27 0.58 38.39
C GLY A 68 -5.35 1.58 37.95
N GLU A 69 -5.27 2.12 36.74
CA GLU A 69 -6.34 2.96 36.20
C GLU A 69 -7.64 2.16 36.00
N LYS A 70 -8.79 2.86 36.09
CA LYS A 70 -10.09 2.21 35.94
C LYS A 70 -10.33 1.82 34.48
N VAL A 71 -10.86 0.62 34.28
CA VAL A 71 -11.17 0.08 32.95
C VAL A 71 -12.05 1.02 32.11
N THR A 72 -12.99 1.72 32.72
CA THR A 72 -13.85 2.71 32.05
C THR A 72 -13.06 3.88 31.49
N ASP A 73 -12.16 4.43 32.31
CA ASP A 73 -11.43 5.65 32.00
C ASP A 73 -10.41 5.36 30.89
N VAL A 74 -9.72 4.21 31.00
CA VAL A 74 -8.83 3.68 29.96
C VAL A 74 -9.58 3.45 28.65
N ALA A 75 -10.77 2.85 28.68
CA ALA A 75 -11.54 2.60 27.46
C ALA A 75 -11.83 3.90 26.69
N PHE A 76 -12.31 4.93 27.38
CA PHE A 76 -12.62 6.23 26.74
C PHE A 76 -11.35 6.98 26.32
N LYS A 77 -10.29 6.95 27.15
CA LYS A 77 -8.98 7.57 26.83
C LYS A 77 -8.41 7.11 25.49
N TYR A 78 -8.63 5.85 25.11
CA TYR A 78 -8.17 5.30 23.83
C TYR A 78 -9.27 5.23 22.76
N GLY A 79 -10.34 6.02 22.89
CA GLY A 79 -11.33 6.25 21.83
C GLY A 79 -12.39 5.14 21.70
N TYR A 80 -12.56 4.27 22.69
CA TYR A 80 -13.65 3.29 22.67
C TYR A 80 -14.95 3.91 23.18
N GLN A 81 -16.01 3.81 22.39
CA GLN A 81 -17.35 4.32 22.73
C GLN A 81 -18.10 3.48 23.78
N SER A 82 -17.58 2.29 24.11
CA SER A 82 -18.15 1.45 25.17
C SER A 82 -17.11 0.54 25.81
N MET A 83 -17.30 0.27 27.10
CA MET A 83 -16.48 -0.66 27.88
C MET A 83 -16.55 -2.10 27.34
N ASP A 84 -17.71 -2.53 26.83
CA ASP A 84 -17.85 -3.84 26.20
C ASP A 84 -17.05 -3.94 24.89
N GLY A 85 -17.07 -2.88 24.08
CA GLY A 85 -16.27 -2.78 22.87
C GLY A 85 -14.78 -2.88 23.16
N PHE A 86 -14.31 -2.10 24.15
CA PHE A 86 -12.94 -2.15 24.63
C PHE A 86 -12.57 -3.54 25.15
N THR A 87 -13.38 -4.11 26.05
CA THR A 87 -13.09 -5.42 26.68
C THR A 87 -12.97 -6.53 25.65
N ARG A 88 -13.83 -6.56 24.62
CA ARG A 88 -13.72 -7.54 23.53
C ARG A 88 -12.45 -7.35 22.71
N ALA A 89 -12.13 -6.12 22.34
CA ALA A 89 -10.93 -5.81 21.56
C ALA A 89 -9.65 -6.13 22.34
N PHE A 90 -9.61 -5.70 23.60
CA PHE A 90 -8.51 -5.94 24.53
C PHE A 90 -8.30 -7.44 24.77
N LYS A 91 -9.36 -8.19 25.08
CA LYS A 91 -9.26 -9.66 25.25
C LYS A 91 -8.79 -10.35 23.98
N LYS A 92 -9.27 -9.94 22.81
CA LYS A 92 -8.81 -10.50 21.52
C LYS A 92 -7.32 -10.27 21.29
N TRP A 93 -6.80 -9.11 21.68
CA TRP A 93 -5.40 -8.74 21.46
C TRP A 93 -4.45 -9.26 22.56
N CYS A 94 -4.81 -9.09 23.83
CA CYS A 94 -4.01 -9.44 25.02
C CYS A 94 -4.19 -10.91 25.44
N GLY A 95 -5.33 -11.53 25.13
CA GLY A 95 -5.71 -12.85 25.62
C GLY A 95 -6.36 -12.85 27.02
N LEU A 96 -6.29 -11.73 27.74
CA LEU A 96 -6.82 -11.55 29.10
C LEU A 96 -7.87 -10.44 29.15
N LEU A 97 -8.76 -10.47 30.14
CA LEU A 97 -9.65 -9.36 30.43
C LEU A 97 -8.88 -8.20 31.09
N PRO A 98 -9.33 -6.93 30.90
CA PRO A 98 -8.72 -5.78 31.56
C PRO A 98 -8.61 -5.92 33.09
N SER A 99 -9.63 -6.48 33.73
CA SER A 99 -9.64 -6.72 35.18
C SER A 99 -8.64 -7.80 35.63
N GLU A 100 -8.36 -8.79 34.77
CA GLU A 100 -7.36 -9.82 35.03
C GLU A 100 -5.94 -9.23 34.94
N VAL A 101 -5.70 -8.30 34.01
CA VAL A 101 -4.44 -7.57 33.91
C VAL A 101 -4.16 -6.77 35.18
N ILE A 102 -5.14 -5.98 35.66
CA ILE A 102 -5.03 -5.22 36.92
C ILE A 102 -4.72 -6.14 38.09
N LYS A 103 -5.43 -7.28 38.19
CA LYS A 103 -5.31 -8.21 39.31
C LYS A 103 -3.99 -8.98 39.32
N ASN A 104 -3.56 -9.46 38.16
CA ASN A 104 -2.45 -10.40 38.05
C ASN A 104 -1.12 -9.69 37.75
N GLY A 105 -1.15 -8.44 37.28
CA GLY A 105 0.05 -7.69 36.88
C GLY A 105 0.71 -8.24 35.61
N ILE A 106 0.03 -9.09 34.84
CA ILE A 106 0.55 -9.73 33.62
C ILE A 106 -0.23 -9.21 32.43
N SER A 107 0.48 -8.80 31.38
CA SER A 107 -0.13 -8.35 30.14
C SER A 107 0.77 -8.56 28.93
N LYS A 108 0.25 -8.22 27.76
CA LYS A 108 0.96 -8.16 26.48
C LYS A 108 1.45 -6.73 26.23
N SER A 109 2.59 -6.59 25.56
CA SER A 109 3.06 -5.31 25.03
C SER A 109 3.19 -5.37 23.51
N PHE A 110 3.02 -4.22 22.87
CA PHE A 110 3.31 -4.02 21.46
C PHE A 110 4.18 -2.77 21.34
N PRO A 111 5.52 -2.94 21.29
CA PRO A 111 6.45 -1.83 21.27
C PRO A 111 6.21 -0.87 20.11
N LYS A 112 6.51 0.41 20.33
CA LYS A 112 6.57 1.43 19.27
C LYS A 112 7.46 0.94 18.13
N LEU A 113 6.98 1.12 16.90
CA LEU A 113 7.74 0.76 15.71
C LEU A 113 8.86 1.77 15.48
N SER A 114 10.00 1.29 15.00
CA SER A 114 11.13 2.15 14.62
C SER A 114 11.68 1.64 13.29
N PHE A 115 11.71 2.53 12.32
CA PHE A 115 12.30 2.24 11.01
C PHE A 115 13.80 2.53 11.09
N ILE A 116 14.59 1.47 11.20
CA ILE A 116 16.05 1.55 11.17
C ILE A 116 16.58 1.09 9.82
N ILE A 117 17.67 1.70 9.35
CA ILE A 117 18.46 1.11 8.28
C ILE A 117 19.19 -0.08 8.88
N THR A 118 18.70 -1.28 8.60
CA THR A 118 19.55 -2.47 8.73
C THR A 118 20.37 -2.57 7.46
N VAL A 119 21.69 -2.58 7.55
CA VAL A 119 22.53 -2.88 6.39
C VAL A 119 22.30 -4.35 6.03
N LYS A 120 21.38 -4.55 5.08
CA LYS A 120 21.17 -5.79 4.34
C LYS A 120 21.59 -5.53 2.91
N GLY A 121 22.37 -6.43 2.33
CA GLY A 121 23.02 -6.20 1.04
C GLY A 121 23.84 -7.41 0.60
N GLY A 122 24.35 -7.35 -0.64
CA GLY A 122 24.90 -8.50 -1.37
C GLY A 122 23.88 -9.18 -2.30
N ILE A 123 22.65 -8.67 -2.35
CA ILE A 123 21.60 -9.14 -3.25
C ILE A 123 21.47 -8.12 -4.37
N ASN A 124 21.75 -8.54 -5.60
CA ASN A 124 21.60 -7.70 -6.77
C ASN A 124 20.11 -7.46 -7.01
N MET A 125 19.70 -6.19 -7.08
CA MET A 125 18.40 -5.78 -7.59
C MET A 125 18.62 -5.12 -8.94
N GLU A 126 18.15 -5.76 -9.99
CA GLU A 126 18.18 -5.16 -11.32
C GLU A 126 17.15 -4.04 -11.37
N PHE A 127 17.59 -2.87 -11.83
CA PHE A 127 16.69 -1.76 -12.11
C PHE A 127 17.26 -0.94 -13.27
N ARG A 128 16.38 -0.22 -13.96
CA ARG A 128 16.77 0.77 -14.96
C ARG A 128 15.98 2.05 -14.79
N ILE A 129 16.59 3.16 -15.16
CA ILE A 129 15.95 4.48 -15.15
C ILE A 129 15.60 4.84 -16.58
N GLU A 130 14.33 5.13 -16.83
CA GLU A 130 13.83 5.50 -18.14
C GLU A 130 13.13 6.86 -18.09
N ASN A 131 13.34 7.69 -19.11
CA ASN A 131 12.51 8.87 -19.32
C ASN A 131 11.46 8.52 -20.37
N LYS A 132 10.18 8.68 -20.02
CA LYS A 132 9.08 8.48 -20.97
C LYS A 132 8.42 9.84 -21.26
N PRO A 133 8.18 10.18 -22.54
CA PRO A 133 7.36 11.33 -22.88
C PRO A 133 5.92 11.10 -22.41
N ALA A 134 5.08 12.12 -22.50
CA ALA A 134 3.66 11.97 -22.17
C ALA A 134 3.00 10.87 -23.04
N PHE A 135 2.11 10.09 -22.44
CA PHE A 135 1.40 9.00 -23.10
C PHE A 135 0.01 8.82 -22.49
N ASN A 136 -0.78 7.91 -23.06
CA ASN A 136 -2.10 7.55 -22.55
C ASN A 136 -2.09 6.07 -22.12
N LEU A 137 -2.63 5.79 -20.94
CA LEU A 137 -3.07 4.45 -20.56
C LEU A 137 -4.48 4.26 -21.08
N VAL A 138 -4.71 3.20 -21.84
CA VAL A 138 -6.00 2.93 -22.46
C VAL A 138 -6.43 1.50 -22.18
N GLY A 139 -7.63 1.31 -21.67
CA GLY A 139 -8.11 -0.02 -21.29
C GLY A 139 -9.45 -0.02 -20.59
N VAL A 140 -9.78 -1.15 -19.96
CA VAL A 140 -10.98 -1.29 -19.14
C VAL A 140 -10.61 -0.96 -17.70
N CYS A 141 -11.41 -0.11 -17.05
CA CYS A 141 -11.16 0.28 -15.67
C CYS A 141 -12.32 -0.07 -14.73
N LYS A 142 -12.02 -0.22 -13.45
CA LYS A 142 -13.00 -0.38 -12.39
C LYS A 142 -12.47 0.15 -11.07
N ARG A 143 -13.37 0.70 -10.25
CA ARG A 143 -13.12 0.95 -8.83
C ARG A 143 -13.04 -0.39 -8.09
N VAL A 144 -11.87 -0.72 -7.54
CA VAL A 144 -11.63 -1.98 -6.82
C VAL A 144 -11.21 -1.70 -5.38
N PRO A 145 -11.59 -2.53 -4.40
CA PRO A 145 -11.12 -2.37 -3.03
C PRO A 145 -9.60 -2.52 -2.97
N MET A 146 -8.96 -1.71 -2.12
CA MET A 146 -7.53 -1.78 -1.85
C MET A 146 -7.20 -3.09 -1.13
N GLN A 147 -6.25 -3.84 -1.67
CA GLN A 147 -5.75 -5.07 -1.08
C GLN A 147 -4.24 -5.13 -1.27
N PHE A 148 -3.50 -5.13 -0.16
CA PHE A 148 -2.03 -5.05 -0.17
C PHE A 148 -1.33 -6.41 -0.18
N GLU A 149 -2.06 -7.49 0.11
CA GLU A 149 -1.55 -8.86 0.16
C GLU A 149 -2.48 -9.83 -0.59
N GLY A 150 -1.89 -10.80 -1.28
CA GLY A 150 -2.65 -11.81 -2.04
C GLY A 150 -3.30 -11.27 -3.32
N ILE A 151 -4.18 -12.09 -3.90
CA ILE A 151 -4.87 -11.80 -5.17
C ILE A 151 -6.12 -10.96 -4.91
N ASN A 152 -6.27 -9.84 -5.62
CA ASN A 152 -7.49 -9.05 -5.59
C ASN A 152 -8.52 -9.63 -6.56
N ASN A 153 -9.56 -10.27 -6.02
CA ASN A 153 -10.59 -10.93 -6.82
C ASN A 153 -11.40 -9.97 -7.70
N GLU A 154 -11.50 -8.68 -7.36
CA GLU A 154 -12.18 -7.70 -8.20
C GLU A 154 -11.36 -7.33 -9.44
N ILE A 155 -10.03 -7.38 -9.34
CA ILE A 155 -9.13 -7.22 -10.50
C ILE A 155 -9.24 -8.44 -11.42
N VAL A 156 -9.35 -9.65 -10.85
CA VAL A 156 -9.57 -10.88 -11.65
C VAL A 156 -10.87 -10.79 -12.43
N LYS A 157 -11.98 -10.41 -11.77
CA LYS A 157 -13.27 -10.20 -12.44
C LYS A 157 -13.21 -9.12 -13.53
N LEU A 158 -12.44 -8.06 -13.30
CA LEU A 158 -12.21 -7.02 -14.32
C LEU A 158 -11.52 -7.63 -15.54
N ALA A 159 -10.46 -8.42 -15.35
CA ALA A 159 -9.75 -9.08 -16.44
C ALA A 159 -10.65 -10.07 -17.22
N GLU A 160 -11.52 -10.79 -16.52
CA GLU A 160 -12.50 -11.71 -17.11
C GLU A 160 -13.62 -10.98 -17.87
N SER A 161 -13.91 -9.72 -17.53
CA SER A 161 -14.96 -8.92 -18.18
C SER A 161 -14.55 -8.31 -19.53
N ILE A 162 -13.26 -8.33 -19.86
CA ILE A 162 -12.74 -7.72 -21.10
C ILE A 162 -13.16 -8.56 -22.31
N THR A 163 -13.93 -7.94 -23.20
CA THR A 163 -14.46 -8.56 -24.43
C THR A 163 -13.39 -8.75 -25.50
N ASP A 164 -13.63 -9.63 -26.48
CA ASP A 164 -12.72 -9.83 -27.61
C ASP A 164 -12.54 -8.54 -28.43
N GLU A 165 -13.60 -7.77 -28.64
CA GLU A 165 -13.57 -6.47 -29.33
C GLU A 165 -12.65 -5.46 -28.59
N GLN A 166 -12.77 -5.38 -27.26
CA GLN A 166 -11.88 -4.54 -26.45
C GLN A 166 -10.42 -5.00 -26.50
N ARG A 167 -10.18 -6.33 -26.54
CA ARG A 167 -8.82 -6.89 -26.72
C ARG A 167 -8.23 -6.50 -28.07
N GLU A 168 -8.98 -6.67 -29.15
CA GLU A 168 -8.55 -6.29 -30.50
C GLU A 168 -8.25 -4.79 -30.61
N GLU A 169 -9.10 -3.95 -30.02
CA GLU A 169 -8.88 -2.52 -30.00
C GLU A 169 -7.61 -2.15 -29.23
N MET A 170 -7.43 -2.66 -28.01
CA MET A 170 -6.20 -2.45 -27.23
C MET A 170 -4.96 -2.88 -28.00
N HIS A 171 -4.99 -4.03 -28.67
CA HIS A 171 -3.88 -4.49 -29.52
C HIS A 171 -3.58 -3.51 -30.67
N SER A 172 -4.58 -2.88 -31.27
CA SER A 172 -4.40 -1.90 -32.36
C SER A 172 -3.86 -0.54 -31.90
N LEU A 173 -4.05 -0.21 -30.62
CA LEU A 173 -3.64 1.07 -30.04
C LEU A 173 -2.23 1.04 -29.46
N GLN A 174 -1.77 -0.14 -29.03
CA GLN A 174 -0.45 -0.35 -28.45
C GLN A 174 0.66 0.03 -29.42
N ASN A 175 1.41 1.11 -29.12
CA ASN A 175 2.47 1.61 -30.01
C ASN A 175 3.75 2.04 -29.30
N ILE A 176 3.81 1.92 -27.97
CA ILE A 176 4.98 2.23 -27.16
C ILE A 176 5.23 1.15 -26.12
N GLU A 177 6.48 1.04 -25.66
CA GLU A 177 6.87 0.06 -24.65
C GLU A 177 6.28 0.38 -23.25
N PRO A 178 5.89 -0.65 -22.48
CA PRO A 178 5.95 -2.08 -22.81
C PRO A 178 4.82 -2.51 -23.76
N TYR A 179 5.16 -3.34 -24.77
CA TYR A 179 4.19 -3.97 -25.69
C TYR A 179 3.45 -5.14 -25.03
N GLU A 180 2.99 -4.94 -23.79
CA GLU A 180 2.27 -5.93 -22.99
C GLU A 180 0.99 -5.31 -22.42
N ILE A 181 0.07 -6.15 -21.93
CA ILE A 181 -1.07 -5.67 -21.14
C ILE A 181 -0.58 -5.25 -19.76
N VAL A 182 -0.85 -4.01 -19.39
CA VAL A 182 -0.46 -3.43 -18.11
C VAL A 182 -1.64 -3.38 -17.16
N ASN A 183 -1.31 -3.50 -15.87
CA ASN A 183 -2.18 -3.27 -14.74
C ASN A 183 -1.74 -1.95 -14.11
N ALA A 184 -2.55 -0.91 -14.25
CA ALA A 184 -2.29 0.41 -13.70
C ALA A 184 -3.21 0.70 -12.53
N SER A 185 -2.68 1.30 -11.47
CA SER A 185 -3.45 1.73 -10.30
C SER A 185 -3.25 3.21 -10.03
N TYR A 186 -4.34 3.94 -9.88
CA TYR A 186 -4.39 5.39 -9.66
C TYR A 186 -5.67 5.79 -8.92
N GLU A 187 -5.79 7.08 -8.59
CA GLU A 187 -6.98 7.66 -7.93
C GLU A 187 -7.49 6.81 -6.75
N ALA A 188 -6.65 6.62 -5.74
CA ALA A 188 -7.13 5.97 -4.52
C ALA A 188 -8.13 6.92 -3.82
N ASP A 189 -9.38 6.48 -3.65
CA ASP A 189 -10.32 7.10 -2.71
C ASP A 189 -9.87 6.63 -1.34
N ALA A 190 -9.13 7.50 -0.67
CA ALA A 190 -8.94 7.39 0.76
C ALA A 190 -10.12 8.08 1.41
N ASP A 191 -11.30 7.45 1.44
CA ASP A 191 -12.35 7.90 2.35
C ASP A 191 -11.85 7.62 3.77
N PHE A 192 -11.29 8.67 4.36
CA PHE A 192 -10.38 8.79 5.52
C PHE A 192 -10.80 8.12 6.84
N LEU A 193 -11.79 7.24 6.83
CA LEU A 193 -12.38 6.59 7.99
C LEU A 193 -11.83 5.18 8.25
N LYS A 194 -11.28 4.49 7.23
CA LYS A 194 -10.71 3.13 7.36
C LYS A 194 -9.65 2.82 6.28
N GLU A 195 -8.99 1.67 6.40
CA GLU A 195 -8.24 1.02 5.30
C GLU A 195 -9.13 0.29 4.29
N GLU A 196 -10.44 0.42 4.46
CA GLU A 196 -11.42 0.19 3.40
C GLU A 196 -11.36 1.42 2.49
N GLY A 197 -10.65 1.30 1.38
CA GLY A 197 -10.57 2.31 0.34
C GLY A 197 -10.71 1.66 -1.03
N TYR A 198 -11.05 2.44 -2.03
CA TYR A 198 -11.11 1.96 -3.40
C TYR A 198 -9.97 2.62 -4.19
N LEU A 199 -9.42 1.93 -5.18
CA LEU A 199 -8.56 2.54 -6.19
C LEU A 199 -9.13 2.28 -7.57
N THR A 200 -8.79 3.14 -8.52
CA THR A 200 -9.15 2.90 -9.91
C THR A 200 -8.06 2.00 -10.49
N HIS A 201 -8.47 0.80 -10.88
CA HIS A 201 -7.60 -0.15 -11.54
C HIS A 201 -7.93 -0.20 -13.01
N LEU A 202 -6.93 -0.07 -13.87
CA LEU A 202 -7.05 -0.15 -15.32
C LEU A 202 -6.22 -1.32 -15.84
N ILE A 203 -6.85 -2.18 -16.64
CA ILE A 203 -6.19 -3.23 -17.41
C ILE A 203 -6.18 -2.79 -18.86
N GLY A 204 -4.99 -2.55 -19.41
CA GLY A 204 -4.87 -1.82 -20.65
C GLY A 204 -3.51 -1.87 -21.32
N VAL A 205 -3.28 -0.93 -22.23
CA VAL A 205 -2.03 -0.75 -22.97
C VAL A 205 -1.59 0.71 -22.91
N LEU A 206 -0.33 0.96 -23.29
CA LEU A 206 0.20 2.30 -23.45
C LEU A 206 0.09 2.73 -24.92
N THR A 207 -0.32 3.97 -25.15
CA THR A 207 -0.40 4.55 -26.49
C THR A 207 -0.08 6.05 -26.51
N THR A 208 0.43 6.54 -27.64
CA THR A 208 0.53 7.99 -27.90
C THR A 208 -0.67 8.54 -28.68
N LYS A 209 -1.62 7.68 -29.07
CA LYS A 209 -2.84 8.08 -29.79
C LYS A 209 -3.81 8.78 -28.83
N ASN A 210 -4.50 9.80 -29.33
CA ASN A 210 -5.49 10.56 -28.55
C ASN A 210 -6.94 10.16 -28.86
N GLU A 211 -7.19 9.66 -30.07
CA GLU A 211 -8.48 9.15 -30.52
C GLU A 211 -8.61 7.69 -30.09
N ILE A 212 -9.53 7.44 -29.18
CA ILE A 212 -9.83 6.14 -28.57
C ILE A 212 -11.34 5.94 -28.71
N SER A 213 -11.79 4.72 -28.97
CA SER A 213 -13.22 4.40 -29.04
C SER A 213 -13.88 4.55 -27.67
N ASP A 214 -15.20 4.68 -27.66
CA ASP A 214 -16.01 4.69 -26.43
C ASP A 214 -16.03 3.32 -25.70
N LEU A 215 -15.39 2.29 -26.27
CA LEU A 215 -15.24 0.96 -25.68
C LEU A 215 -14.18 0.90 -24.57
N LEU A 216 -13.26 1.88 -24.53
CA LEU A 216 -12.11 1.90 -23.64
C LEU A 216 -11.99 3.24 -22.92
N GLU A 217 -11.51 3.19 -21.68
CA GLU A 217 -11.19 4.37 -20.89
C GLU A 217 -9.79 4.88 -21.23
N LYS A 218 -9.61 6.20 -21.19
CA LYS A 218 -8.33 6.86 -21.48
C LYS A 218 -7.86 7.68 -20.29
N VAL A 219 -6.65 7.40 -19.82
CA VAL A 219 -5.99 8.14 -18.73
C VAL A 219 -4.69 8.77 -19.25
N PRO A 220 -4.61 10.11 -19.35
CA PRO A 220 -3.38 10.78 -19.74
C PRO A 220 -2.33 10.71 -18.63
N VAL A 221 -1.08 10.47 -19.03
CA VAL A 221 0.10 10.43 -18.15
C VAL A 221 1.13 11.42 -18.68
N GLU A 222 1.56 12.35 -17.84
CA GLU A 222 2.57 13.34 -18.21
C GLU A 222 3.96 12.72 -18.39
N ALA A 223 4.89 13.49 -18.95
CA ALA A 223 6.27 13.06 -19.10
C ALA A 223 6.94 12.92 -17.72
N HIS A 224 7.46 11.73 -17.43
CA HIS A 224 8.06 11.40 -16.14
C HIS A 224 9.33 10.57 -16.30
N THR A 225 10.17 10.60 -15.27
CA THR A 225 11.25 9.64 -15.08
C THR A 225 10.67 8.43 -14.34
N TRP A 226 11.03 7.22 -14.78
CA TRP A 226 10.52 5.95 -14.26
C TRP A 226 11.68 5.09 -13.77
N ALA A 227 11.51 4.48 -12.61
CA ALA A 227 12.32 3.35 -12.19
C ALA A 227 11.59 2.06 -12.56
N VAL A 228 12.27 1.20 -13.31
CA VAL A 228 11.73 -0.07 -13.79
C VAL A 228 12.46 -1.21 -13.13
N PHE A 229 11.70 -2.12 -12.53
CA PHE A 229 12.21 -3.25 -11.76
C PHE A 229 11.73 -4.56 -12.38
N PRO A 230 12.56 -5.20 -13.23
CA PRO A 230 12.28 -6.54 -13.72
C PRO A 230 12.36 -7.55 -12.57
N ASN A 231 11.46 -8.54 -12.61
CA ASN A 231 11.45 -9.64 -11.67
C ASN A 231 10.93 -10.91 -12.34
N GLU A 232 11.46 -12.06 -11.93
CA GLU A 232 11.09 -13.36 -12.48
C GLU A 232 11.02 -14.37 -11.34
N GLY A 233 9.89 -15.06 -11.22
CA GLY A 233 9.67 -15.95 -10.08
C GLY A 233 8.23 -16.45 -9.94
N PRO A 234 7.92 -17.13 -8.81
CA PRO A 234 6.56 -17.50 -8.45
C PRO A 234 5.61 -16.29 -8.38
N PHE A 235 4.44 -16.39 -8.99
CA PHE A 235 3.42 -15.34 -9.01
C PHE A 235 2.23 -15.69 -8.10
N PRO A 236 1.67 -14.75 -7.32
CA PRO A 236 1.97 -13.31 -7.28
C PRO A 236 3.07 -12.88 -6.29
N SER A 237 3.67 -13.82 -5.54
CA SER A 237 4.57 -13.49 -4.41
C SER A 237 5.80 -12.69 -4.86
N THR A 238 6.43 -13.05 -5.97
CA THR A 238 7.64 -12.36 -6.47
C THR A 238 7.37 -10.89 -6.82
N LEU A 239 6.21 -10.61 -7.40
CA LEU A 239 5.80 -9.23 -7.72
C LEU A 239 5.59 -8.42 -6.43
N GLN A 240 4.92 -9.01 -5.43
CA GLN A 240 4.67 -8.38 -4.13
C GLN A 240 5.97 -8.12 -3.35
N GLU A 241 6.88 -9.10 -3.34
CA GLU A 241 8.22 -8.96 -2.77
C GLU A 241 9.04 -7.89 -3.49
N THR A 242 8.92 -7.78 -4.81
CA THR A 242 9.61 -6.75 -5.59
C THR A 242 9.10 -5.37 -5.20
N TYR A 243 7.78 -5.16 -5.12
CA TYR A 243 7.22 -3.92 -4.58
C TYR A 243 7.78 -3.63 -3.18
N ALA A 244 7.82 -4.63 -2.29
CA ALA A 244 8.36 -4.44 -0.95
C ALA A 244 9.82 -3.99 -0.97
N LYS A 245 10.68 -4.61 -1.78
CA LYS A 245 12.11 -4.25 -1.91
C LYS A 245 12.31 -2.87 -2.54
N ILE A 246 11.47 -2.46 -3.49
CA ILE A 246 11.52 -1.10 -4.05
C ILE A 246 11.40 -0.07 -2.93
N TYR A 247 10.38 -0.21 -2.06
CA TYR A 247 10.12 0.76 -1.00
C TYR A 247 11.05 0.61 0.22
N SER A 248 11.53 -0.61 0.51
CA SER A 248 12.32 -0.91 1.71
C SER A 248 13.84 -0.85 1.54
N GLU A 249 14.35 -1.11 0.34
CA GLU A 249 15.79 -1.22 0.10
C GLU A 249 16.25 -0.17 -0.92
N TRP A 250 15.60 -0.12 -2.08
CA TRP A 250 16.05 0.73 -3.18
C TRP A 250 15.72 2.21 -2.95
N LEU A 251 14.45 2.56 -2.74
CA LEU A 251 13.99 3.95 -2.68
C LEU A 251 14.64 4.75 -1.53
N PRO A 252 14.88 4.20 -0.32
CA PRO A 252 15.60 4.91 0.75
C PRO A 252 17.03 5.31 0.37
N SER A 253 17.73 4.52 -0.45
CA SER A 253 19.14 4.69 -0.81
C SER A 253 19.38 5.27 -2.22
N SER A 254 18.34 5.31 -3.06
CA SER A 254 18.44 5.64 -4.49
C SER A 254 18.70 7.12 -4.83
N GLY A 255 18.43 8.04 -3.90
CA GLY A 255 18.42 9.49 -4.19
C GLY A 255 17.17 9.98 -4.93
N TYR A 256 16.16 9.12 -5.13
CA TYR A 256 14.88 9.45 -5.76
C TYR A 256 13.73 9.43 -4.75
N GLU A 257 12.63 10.11 -5.12
CA GLU A 257 11.33 10.07 -4.47
C GLU A 257 10.25 9.65 -5.49
N VAL A 258 9.17 9.04 -5.02
CA VAL A 258 8.02 8.66 -5.85
C VAL A 258 7.09 9.86 -6.03
N ILE A 259 6.56 10.02 -7.23
CA ILE A 259 5.60 11.10 -7.53
C ILE A 259 4.17 10.56 -7.62
N ASN A 260 3.20 11.45 -7.41
CA ASN A 260 1.78 11.11 -7.46
C ASN A 260 1.28 11.01 -8.92
N ALA A 261 1.66 9.95 -9.61
CA ALA A 261 1.23 9.62 -10.97
C ALA A 261 0.83 8.13 -11.04
N PRO A 262 0.06 7.70 -12.06
CA PRO A 262 -0.32 6.30 -12.20
C PRO A 262 0.91 5.37 -12.17
N THR A 263 0.89 4.40 -11.27
CA THR A 263 1.90 3.32 -11.24
C THR A 263 1.37 2.14 -12.03
N PHE A 264 2.23 1.41 -12.74
CA PHE A 264 1.78 0.25 -13.49
C PHE A 264 2.78 -0.90 -13.45
N SER A 265 2.28 -2.10 -13.75
CA SER A 265 3.09 -3.30 -13.92
C SER A 265 2.48 -4.21 -14.98
N PHE A 266 3.31 -4.98 -15.67
CA PHE A 266 2.82 -6.08 -16.50
C PHE A 266 3.39 -7.40 -16.01
N THR A 267 2.71 -8.48 -16.36
CA THR A 267 3.09 -9.85 -15.99
C THR A 267 2.89 -10.75 -17.19
N LYS A 268 3.92 -11.54 -17.48
CA LYS A 268 3.96 -12.55 -18.53
C LYS A 268 4.17 -13.92 -17.91
N MET A 269 3.10 -14.71 -17.88
CA MET A 269 3.15 -16.07 -17.36
C MET A 269 4.09 -16.95 -18.21
N ASP A 270 4.93 -17.74 -17.56
CA ASP A 270 5.75 -18.75 -18.20
C ASP A 270 4.86 -19.87 -18.75
N LYS A 271 5.07 -20.23 -20.03
CA LYS A 271 4.29 -21.28 -20.70
C LYS A 271 4.65 -22.69 -20.24
N ASN A 272 5.83 -22.87 -19.65
CA ASN A 272 6.42 -24.16 -19.29
C ASN A 272 6.48 -24.40 -17.79
N LYS A 273 6.31 -23.35 -16.96
CA LYS A 273 6.34 -23.43 -15.50
C LYS A 273 5.06 -22.88 -14.91
N GLU A 274 4.32 -23.75 -14.22
CA GLU A 274 3.10 -23.35 -13.52
C GLU A 274 3.41 -22.30 -12.44
N ASN A 275 2.54 -21.29 -12.33
CA ASN A 275 2.64 -20.19 -11.36
C ASN A 275 3.96 -19.40 -11.41
N TYR A 276 4.66 -19.39 -12.54
CA TYR A 276 5.90 -18.65 -12.73
C TYR A 276 5.68 -17.54 -13.75
N ALA A 277 6.26 -16.36 -13.53
CA ALA A 277 6.09 -15.23 -14.44
C ALA A 277 7.29 -14.30 -14.45
N TYR A 278 7.50 -13.67 -15.61
CA TYR A 278 8.30 -12.46 -15.74
C TYR A 278 7.39 -11.24 -15.57
N SER A 279 7.77 -10.29 -14.74
CA SER A 279 7.02 -9.05 -14.53
C SER A 279 7.96 -7.85 -14.48
N GLU A 280 7.43 -6.67 -14.78
CA GLU A 280 8.11 -5.41 -14.51
C GLU A 280 7.23 -4.48 -13.70
N VAL A 281 7.82 -3.84 -12.70
CA VAL A 281 7.18 -2.77 -11.92
C VAL A 281 7.70 -1.42 -12.41
N TRP A 282 6.79 -0.55 -12.81
CA TRP A 282 7.09 0.79 -13.30
C TRP A 282 6.63 1.82 -12.26
N THR A 283 7.61 2.47 -11.62
CA THR A 283 7.36 3.47 -10.57
C THR A 283 7.80 4.85 -11.06
N PRO A 284 6.89 5.83 -11.10
CA PRO A 284 7.24 7.19 -11.49
C PRO A 284 8.00 7.87 -10.36
N ILE A 285 9.12 8.51 -10.69
CA ILE A 285 10.10 9.05 -9.73
C ILE A 285 10.62 10.43 -10.14
N ARG A 286 11.14 11.16 -9.16
CA ARG A 286 11.89 12.42 -9.33
C ARG A 286 13.14 12.39 -8.45
N LYS A 287 14.19 13.13 -8.83
CA LYS A 287 15.36 13.32 -7.96
C LYS A 287 14.98 14.16 -6.74
N LYS A 288 15.52 13.78 -5.58
CA LYS A 288 15.46 14.58 -4.34
C LYS A 288 16.23 15.89 -4.47
#